data_AF-A0A327HSE9-F1
#
_entry.id   AF-A0A327HSE9-F1
#
_cell.length_a   1.000
_cell.length_b   1.000
_cell.length_c   1.000
_cell.angle_alpha   90.00
_cell.angle_beta   90.00
_cell.angle_gamma   90.00
#
_symmetry.space_group_name_H-M   'P 1'
#
loop_
_entity.id
_entity.type
_entity.pdbx_description
1 polymer ?
#
loop_
_entity_poly.entity_id
_entity_poly.type
_entity_poly.pdbx_seq_one_letter_code
_entity_poly.pdbx_strand_id
1 'polypeptide(L)' 'MDQGSRREIVERFLRRCVKYADESIRRKRKRGASEEEISKWVAYRDFTEHAIEEVASGDLDSWLEDGPVSYEPET' A
#
# COMPACT_ATOMS: atom_id res chain seq x y z
N MET A 1 4.98 -8.83 -19.48
CA MET A 1 3.70 -8.61 -18.79
C MET A 1 3.22 -7.25 -19.24
N ASP A 2 1.96 -7.09 -19.61
CA ASP A 2 1.44 -5.76 -19.94
C ASP A 2 1.21 -4.94 -18.66
N GLN A 3 1.12 -3.62 -18.80
CA GLN A 3 0.96 -2.67 -17.70
C GLN A 3 -0.28 -2.97 -16.84
N GLY A 4 -1.40 -3.37 -17.45
CA GLY A 4 -2.62 -3.75 -16.73
C GLY A 4 -2.41 -4.97 -15.82
N SER A 5 -1.76 -6.01 -16.36
CA SER A 5 -1.37 -7.19 -15.57
C SER A 5 -0.43 -6.85 -14.41
N ARG A 6 0.49 -5.88 -14.58
CA ARG A 6 1.38 -5.43 -13.50
C ARG A 6 0.60 -4.70 -12.40
N ARG A 7 -0.30 -3.78 -12.77
CA ARG A 7 -1.19 -3.10 -11.81
C ARG A 7 -1.99 -4.11 -10.99
N GLU A 8 -2.65 -5.07 -11.64
CA GLU A 8 -3.48 -6.07 -10.94
C GLU A 8 -2.67 -6.85 -9.89
N ILE A 9 -1.43 -7.24 -10.23
CA ILE A 9 -0.56 -7.97 -9.31
C ILE A 9 -0.19 -7.11 -8.11
N VAL A 10 0.21 -5.85 -8.34
CA VAL A 10 0.63 -4.94 -7.27
C VAL A 10 -0.56 -4.53 -6.40
N GLU A 11 -1.69 -4.17 -7.00
CA GLU A 11 -2.92 -3.84 -6.30
C GLU A 11 -3.36 -5.00 -5.38
N ARG A 12 -3.37 -6.24 -5.91
CA ARG A 12 -3.71 -7.42 -5.13
C ARG A 12 -2.73 -7.67 -3.99
N PHE A 13 -1.44 -7.39 -4.19
CA PHE A 13 -0.43 -7.49 -3.14
C PHE A 13 -0.69 -6.46 -2.03
N LEU A 14 -0.89 -5.19 -2.39
CA LEU A 14 -1.15 -4.11 -1.44
C LEU A 14 -2.46 -4.34 -0.66
N ARG A 15 -3.52 -4.83 -1.30
CA ARG A 15 -4.77 -5.24 -0.61
C ARG A 15 -4.53 -6.32 0.45
N ARG A 16 -3.60 -7.24 0.21
CA ARG A 16 -3.20 -8.25 1.22
C ARG A 16 -2.38 -7.62 2.35
N CYS A 17 -1.55 -6.62 2.07
CA CYS A 17 -0.84 -5.84 3.08
C CYS A 17 -1.81 -5.11 4.03
N VAL A 18 -2.84 -4.45 3.50
CA VAL A 18 -3.90 -3.81 4.30
C VAL A 18 -4.57 -4.82 5.23
N LYS A 19 -5.05 -5.94 4.67
CA LYS A 19 -5.66 -7.02 5.47
C LYS A 19 -4.71 -7.57 6.54
N TYR A 20 -3.43 -7.70 6.22
CA TYR A 20 -2.41 -8.13 7.18
C TYR A 20 -2.20 -7.10 8.30
N ALA A 21 -2.23 -5.81 7.98
CA ALA A 21 -2.13 -4.72 8.94
C ALA A 21 -3.34 -4.72 9.89
N ASP A 22 -4.57 -4.84 9.38
CA ASP A 22 -5.78 -4.93 10.19
C ASP A 22 -5.74 -6.10 11.18
N GLU A 23 -5.38 -7.29 10.69
CA GLU A 23 -5.23 -8.46 11.56
C GLU A 23 -4.09 -8.29 12.57
N SER A 24 -3.04 -7.57 12.20
CA SER A 24 -1.94 -7.24 13.12
C SER A 24 -2.37 -6.27 14.21
N ILE A 25 -3.13 -5.23 13.87
CA ILE A 25 -3.72 -4.27 14.81
C ILE A 25 -4.65 -5.02 15.79
N ARG A 26 -5.53 -5.87 15.26
CA ARG A 26 -6.46 -6.67 16.07
C ARG A 26 -5.72 -7.54 17.09
N ARG A 27 -4.67 -8.26 16.67
CA ARG A 27 -3.85 -9.09 17.58
C ARG A 27 -3.09 -8.25 18.61
N LYS A 28 -2.56 -7.09 18.21
CA LYS A 28 -1.81 -6.19 19.10
C LYS A 28 -2.69 -5.60 20.19
N ARG A 29 -3.89 -5.10 19.82
CA ARG A 29 -4.91 -4.66 20.79
C ARG A 29 -5.26 -5.76 21.79
N LYS A 30 -5.46 -7.00 21.31
CA LYS A 30 -5.74 -8.15 22.19
C LYS A 30 -4.60 -8.47 23.17
N ARG A 31 -3.34 -8.17 22.81
CA ARG A 31 -2.15 -8.38 23.66
C ARG A 31 -1.86 -7.20 24.59
N GLY A 32 -2.64 -6.11 24.52
CA GLY A 32 -2.39 -4.90 25.30
C GLY A 32 -1.16 -4.11 24.82
N ALA A 33 -0.87 -4.15 23.51
CA ALA A 33 0.17 -3.29 22.93
C ALA A 33 -0.15 -1.80 23.18
N SER A 34 0.88 -0.96 23.22
CA SER A 34 0.70 0.48 23.43
C SER A 34 -0.05 1.14 22.27
N GLU A 35 -0.75 2.23 22.56
CA GLU A 35 -1.40 3.04 21.51
C GLU A 35 -0.39 3.63 20.52
N GLU A 36 0.85 3.89 20.95
CA GLU A 36 1.93 4.32 20.06
C GLU A 36 2.33 3.22 19.05
N GLU A 37 2.37 1.96 19.48
CA GLU A 37 2.62 0.85 18.56
C GLU A 37 1.43 0.67 17.61
N ILE A 38 0.21 0.73 18.13
CA ILE A 38 -1.01 0.60 17.33
C ILE A 38 -1.11 1.71 16.28
N SER A 39 -0.78 2.96 16.63
CA SER A 39 -0.86 4.11 15.70
C SER A 39 0.08 3.97 14.51
N LYS A 40 1.28 3.41 14.70
CA LYS A 40 2.20 3.11 13.60
C LYS A 40 1.62 2.10 12.61
N TRP A 41 0.92 1.08 13.10
CA TRP A 41 0.26 0.09 12.25
C TRP A 41 -0.96 0.66 11.53
N VAL A 42 -1.70 1.55 12.20
CA VAL A 42 -2.79 2.31 11.59
C VAL A 42 -2.28 3.19 10.45
N ALA A 43 -1.22 3.96 10.68
CA ALA A 43 -0.61 4.79 9.63
C ALA A 43 -0.12 3.95 8.45
N TYR A 44 0.56 2.82 8.71
CA TYR A 44 0.98 1.90 7.65
C TYR A 44 -0.21 1.40 6.81
N ARG A 45 -1.30 0.99 7.45
CA ARG A 45 -2.51 0.55 6.75
C ARG A 45 -3.08 1.68 5.88
N ASP A 46 -3.25 2.88 6.44
CA ASP A 46 -3.92 4.00 5.75
C ASP A 46 -3.13 4.46 4.53
N PHE A 47 -1.80 4.60 4.65
CA PHE A 47 -0.97 4.92 3.48
C PHE A 47 -0.91 3.79 2.46
N THR A 48 -1.04 2.53 2.88
CA THR A 48 -1.14 1.40 1.94
C THR A 48 -2.49 1.40 1.21
N GLU A 49 -3.59 1.77 1.87
CA GLU A 49 -4.89 1.96 1.23
C GLU A 49 -4.82 3.08 0.19
N HIS A 50 -4.18 4.20 0.51
CA HIS A 50 -3.95 5.27 -0.46
C HIS A 50 -3.13 4.81 -1.66
N ALA A 51 -2.04 4.07 -1.45
CA ALA A 51 -1.23 3.53 -2.54
C ALA A 51 -2.00 2.55 -3.45
N ILE A 52 -3.01 1.84 -2.93
CA ILE A 52 -3.89 1.00 -3.76
C ILE A 52 -4.69 1.87 -4.74
N GLU A 53 -5.17 3.03 -4.29
CA GLU A 53 -5.92 3.96 -5.13
C GLU A 53 -5.04 4.50 -6.26
N GLU A 54 -3.80 4.91 -5.95
CA GLU A 54 -2.83 5.42 -6.94
C GLU A 54 -2.39 4.35 -7.96
N VAL A 55 -2.27 3.08 -7.54
CA VAL A 55 -2.01 1.97 -8.47
C VAL A 55 -3.24 1.70 -9.35
N ALA A 56 -4.45 1.76 -8.78
CA ALA A 56 -5.68 1.49 -9.50
C ALA A 56 -6.03 2.60 -10.52
N SER A 57 -5.75 3.86 -10.20
CA SER A 57 -5.91 5.01 -11.09
C SER A 57 -4.87 5.05 -12.21
N GLY A 58 -3.69 4.47 -11.97
CA GLY A 58 -2.55 4.48 -12.89
C GLY A 58 -1.56 5.61 -12.61
N ASP A 59 -1.72 6.37 -11.53
CA ASP A 59 -0.81 7.45 -11.13
C ASP A 59 0.62 6.92 -10.87
N LEU A 60 0.74 5.64 -10.49
CA LEU A 60 2.02 4.95 -10.27
C LEU A 60 2.46 4.07 -11.46
N ASP A 61 1.90 4.25 -12.65
CA ASP A 61 2.23 3.40 -13.80
C ASP A 61 3.71 3.46 -14.18
N SER A 62 4.34 4.63 -14.08
CA SER A 62 5.78 4.77 -14.34
C SER A 62 6.66 3.96 -13.39
N TRP A 63 6.15 3.59 -12.21
CA TRP A 63 6.86 2.75 -11.23
C TRP A 63 6.76 1.26 -11.57
N LEU A 64 5.84 0.88 -12.45
CA LEU A 64 5.60 -0.49 -12.87
C LEU A 64 6.32 -0.84 -14.18
N GLU A 65 6.88 0.15 -14.87
CA GLU A 65 7.63 -0.03 -16.10
C GLU A 65 9.13 -0.20 -15.84
N ASP A 66 9.82 -0.78 -16.82
CA ASP A 66 11.27 -0.92 -16.76
C ASP A 66 11.95 0.43 -16.99
N GLY A 67 12.81 0.87 -16.05
CA GLY A 67 13.59 2.10 -16.19
C GLY A 67 13.61 2.96 -14.93
N PRO A 68 14.19 4.17 -15.00
CA PRO A 68 14.18 5.10 -13.89
C PRO A 68 12.78 5.69 -13.69
N VAL A 69 12.37 5.81 -12.43
CA VAL A 69 11.16 6.52 -12.01
C VAL A 69 11.47 8.01 -11.87
N SER A 70 10.61 8.86 -12.44
CA SER A 70 10.65 10.30 -12.20
C SER A 70 9.83 10.64 -10.96
N TYR A 71 10.35 11.56 -10.14
CA TYR A 71 9.66 12.12 -8.97
C TYR A 71 9.40 13.62 -9.14
N GLU A 72 9.65 14.16 -10.33
CA GLU A 72 9.26 15.54 -10.63
C GLU A 72 7.74 15.62 -10.73
N PRO A 73 7.10 16.68 -10.19
CA PRO A 73 5.67 16.84 -10.29
C PRO A 73 5.23 16.97 -11.75
N GLU A 74 4.12 16.33 -12.12
CA GLU A 74 3.51 16.52 -13.43
C GLU A 74 3.03 17.98 -13.55
N THR A 75 3.51 18.68 -14.59
CA THR A 75 3.20 20.08 -14.90
C THR A 75 1.90 20.24 -15.67
#